data_AF-A0A2V8FD16-F1
#
_entry.id   AF-A0A2V8FD16-F1
#
_cell.length_a   1.000
_cell.length_b   1.000
_cell.length_c   1.000
_cell.angle_alpha   90.00
_cell.angle_beta   90.00
_cell.angle_gamma   90.00
#
_symmetry.space_group_name_H-M   'P 1'
#
loop_
_entity.id
_entity.type
_entity.pdbx_description
1 polymer ?
#
loop_
_entity_poly.entity_id
_entity_poly.type
_entity_poly.pdbx_seq_one_letter_code
_entity_poly.pdbx_strand_id
1 'polypeptide(L)' 'MAEFSSHAPGTFSWVELSTTDQKGGVSFYRGLFGWEVNEQPMGPGETYSMFQ' A
#
# COMPACT_ATOMS: atom_id res chain seq x y z
N MET A 1 -6.66 -4.13 11.64
CA MET A 1 -6.92 -4.72 10.31
C MET A 1 -7.32 -6.19 10.50
N ALA A 2 -8.17 -6.75 9.64
CA ALA A 2 -8.44 -8.19 9.69
C ALA A 2 -7.17 -8.94 9.23
N GLU A 3 -6.72 -9.92 10.02
CA GLU A 3 -5.55 -10.73 9.70
C GLU A 3 -6.00 -11.99 8.96
N PHE A 4 -5.48 -12.19 7.75
CA PHE A 4 -5.74 -13.37 6.93
C PHE A 4 -4.43 -14.10 6.66
N SER A 5 -4.35 -15.38 7.02
CA SER A 5 -3.17 -16.22 6.76
C SER A 5 -3.21 -16.92 5.40
N SER A 6 -4.38 -16.98 4.73
CA SER A 6 -4.54 -17.57 3.40
C SER A 6 -5.84 -17.14 2.70
N HIS A 7 -5.86 -17.25 1.38
CA HIS A 7 -7.04 -17.09 0.54
C HIS A 7 -7.18 -18.28 -0.42
N ALA A 8 -8.42 -18.68 -0.76
CA ALA A 8 -8.64 -19.72 -1.75
C ALA A 8 -8.11 -19.25 -3.13
N PRO A 9 -7.56 -20.15 -3.98
CA PRO A 9 -7.07 -19.77 -5.31
C PRO A 9 -8.12 -19.00 -6.12
N GLY A 10 -7.71 -17.89 -6.73
CA GLY A 10 -8.59 -16.99 -7.50
C GLY A 10 -9.32 -15.94 -6.66
N THR A 11 -9.20 -15.97 -5.33
CA THR A 11 -9.72 -14.91 -4.46
C THR A 11 -8.84 -13.67 -4.57
N PHE A 12 -9.46 -12.49 -4.70
CA PHE A 12 -8.75 -11.23 -4.62
C PHE A 12 -8.17 -11.01 -3.22
N SER A 13 -6.86 -10.78 -3.12
CA SER A 13 -6.15 -10.68 -1.84
C SER A 13 -5.27 -9.44 -1.70
N TRP A 14 -5.02 -8.71 -2.79
CA TRP A 14 -4.07 -7.59 -2.78
C TRP A 14 -4.41 -6.57 -3.87
N VAL A 15 -4.20 -5.29 -3.57
CA VAL A 15 -4.30 -4.18 -4.52
C VAL A 15 -3.01 -3.39 -4.50
N GLU A 16 -2.60 -2.91 -5.67
CA GLU A 16 -1.50 -1.97 -5.81
C GLU A 16 -1.94 -0.75 -6.60
N LEU A 17 -1.34 0.39 -6.28
CA LEU A 17 -1.52 1.62 -7.00
C LEU A 17 -0.20 2.01 -7.66
N SER A 18 -0.22 2.10 -8.98
CA SER A 18 0.84 2.77 -9.75
C SER A 18 0.38 4.17 -10.12
N THR A 19 1.17 5.18 -9.75
CA THR A 19 0.87 6.59 -9.98
C THR A 19 2.15 7.38 -10.22
N THR A 20 2.04 8.50 -10.92
CA THR A 20 3.16 9.43 -11.14
C THR A 20 3.46 10.31 -9.92
N ASP A 21 2.55 10.38 -8.94
CA ASP A 21 2.74 11.12 -7.69
C ASP A 21 2.45 10.22 -6.47
N GLN A 22 3.46 9.47 -6.05
CA GLN A 22 3.38 8.57 -4.91
C GLN A 22 3.10 9.30 -3.59
N LYS A 23 3.73 10.47 -3.38
CA LYS A 23 3.56 11.24 -2.13
C LYS A 23 2.15 11.81 -2.03
N GLY A 24 1.59 12.28 -3.15
CA GLY A 24 0.19 12.68 -3.26
C GLY A 24 -0.75 11.51 -2.98
N GLY A 25 -0.50 10.34 -3.58
CA GLY A 25 -1.27 9.12 -3.32
C GLY A 25 -1.29 8.73 -1.84
N VAL A 26 -0.12 8.71 -1.19
CA VAL A 26 0.00 8.48 0.25
C VAL A 26 -0.82 9.49 1.05
N SER A 27 -0.65 10.79 0.80
CA SER A 27 -1.36 11.84 1.54
C SER A 27 -2.88 11.73 1.39
N PHE A 28 -3.35 11.43 0.17
CA PHE A 28 -4.76 11.24 -0.14
C PHE A 28 -5.38 10.07 0.63
N TYR A 29 -4.80 8.87 0.53
CA TYR A 29 -5.36 7.68 1.17
C TYR A 29 -5.20 7.68 2.69
N ARG A 30 -4.12 8.28 3.22
CA ARG A 30 -4.01 8.55 4.67
C ARG A 30 -5.12 9.48 5.15
N GLY A 31 -5.40 10.55 4.41
CA GLY A 31 -6.47 11.50 4.76
C GLY A 31 -7.87 10.88 4.70
N LEU A 32 -8.12 9.98 3.75
CA LEU A 32 -9.42 9.33 3.60
C LEU A 32 -9.68 8.23 4.62
N PHE A 33 -8.69 7.38 4.88
CA PHE A 33 -8.89 6.15 5.66
C PHE A 33 -8.20 6.15 7.02
N GLY A 34 -7.30 7.12 7.28
CA GLY A 34 -6.53 7.18 8.52
C GLY A 34 -5.47 6.07 8.64
N TRP A 35 -5.09 5.44 7.53
CA TRP A 35 -4.10 4.36 7.53
C TRP A 35 -2.69 4.87 7.80
N GLU A 36 -1.91 4.03 8.45
CA GLU A 36 -0.48 4.25 8.60
C GLU A 36 0.25 3.75 7.36
N VAL A 37 1.48 4.22 7.16
CA VAL A 37 2.29 3.86 5.98
C VAL A 37 3.62 3.30 6.43
N ASN A 38 3.94 2.13 5.88
CA ASN A 38 5.24 1.50 5.99
C ASN A 38 6.01 1.71 4.67
N GLU A 39 7.15 2.38 4.75
CA GLU A 39 8.02 2.64 3.60
C GLU A 39 9.19 1.66 3.57
N GLN A 40 9.38 1.02 2.43
CA GLN A 40 10.43 0.02 2.20
C GLN A 40 11.31 0.44 1.02
N PRO A 41 12.64 0.37 1.12
CA PRO A 41 13.52 0.69 0.00
C PRO A 41 13.36 -0.33 -1.12
N MET A 42 13.19 0.15 -2.36
CA MET A 42 13.08 -0.70 -3.56
C MET A 42 14.29 -0.57 -4.50
N GLY A 43 15.12 0.44 -4.28
CA GLY A 43 16.30 0.74 -5.08
C GLY A 43 16.88 2.11 -4.71
N PRO A 44 17.95 2.56 -5.36
CA PRO A 44 18.53 3.88 -5.12
C PRO A 44 17.50 5.00 -5.41
N GLY A 45 17.00 5.64 -4.36
CA GLY A 45 16.00 6.71 -4.47
C GLY A 45 14.57 6.24 -4.72
N GLU A 46 14.32 4.93 -4.73
CA GLU A 46 12.99 4.34 -4.93
C GLU A 46 12.47 3.75 -3.62
N THR A 47 11.20 4.03 -3.32
CA THR A 47 10.52 3.58 -2.10
C THR A 47 9.20 2.93 -2.46
N TYR A 48 8.91 1.79 -1.86
CA TYR A 48 7.60 1.17 -1.88
C TYR A 48 6.83 1.56 -0.62
N SER A 49 5.62 2.09 -0.77
CA SER A 49 4.77 2.51 0.34
C SER A 49 3.61 1.53 0.51
N MET A 50 3.54 0.88 1.66
CA MET A 50 2.49 -0.07 2.01
C MET A 50 1.61 0.49 3.12
N PHE A 51 0.29 0.53 2.92
CA PHE A 51 -0.66 0.98 3.94
C PHE A 51 -0.96 -0.13 4.96
N GLN A 52 -1.20 0.26 6.23
CA GLN A 52 -1.52 -0.62 7.35
C GLN A 52 -2.62 -0.05 8.26
#